data_AF-A0A4U1ALN0-F1
#
_entry.id   AF-A0A4U1ALN0-F1
#
_cell.length_a   1.000
_cell.length_b   1.000
_cell.length_c   1.000
_cell.angle_alpha   90.00
_cell.angle_beta   90.00
_cell.angle_gamma   90.00
#
_symmetry.space_group_name_H-M   'P 1'
#
loop_
_entity.id
_entity.type
_entity.pdbx_description
1 polymer ?
#
loop_
_entity_poly.entity_id
_entity_poly.type
_entity_poly.pdbx_seq_one_letter_code
_entity_poly.pdbx_strand_id
1 'polypeptide(L)'
;MQWNLDKIRFLYPPDDFTGSFTNEKMQARHKALQDQKIKEILTQLESAANPLQAMRVLNPREHIQFLLNNIETFKQQQCLEKAVLWLYYQKNTPFAAAGDFNTWKFLLNECDADRLYQEGSPFPFEKVTAYRGSATGIRKGLSWTVSREKAAWILDRWEDKELGGGTVFALEITRADILVYIEDEMKQEVILLPEVAETAQVRAITSL
;
A
#
# COMPACT_ATOMS: atom_id res chain seq x y z
N MET A 1 -12.04 25.13 0.32
CA MET A 1 -11.52 23.88 0.91
C MET A 1 -10.15 23.61 0.32
N GLN A 2 -9.11 23.38 1.15
CA GLN A 2 -7.71 23.30 0.70
C GLN A 2 -7.31 21.95 0.08
N TRP A 3 -8.11 20.90 0.31
CA TRP A 3 -7.84 19.54 -0.17
C TRP A 3 -8.67 19.21 -1.40
N ASN A 4 -8.05 18.50 -2.34
CA ASN A 4 -8.76 17.89 -3.46
C ASN A 4 -9.44 16.58 -2.98
N LEU A 5 -10.78 16.60 -2.93
CA LEU A 5 -11.61 15.48 -2.48
C LEU A 5 -12.35 14.78 -3.62
N ASP A 6 -11.92 14.98 -4.87
CA ASP A 6 -12.52 14.34 -6.03
C ASP A 6 -12.53 12.81 -5.88
N LYS A 7 -13.67 12.18 -6.16
CA LYS A 7 -13.85 10.71 -6.09
C LYS A 7 -13.66 10.10 -4.69
N ILE A 8 -13.64 10.90 -3.62
CA ILE A 8 -13.70 10.38 -2.24
C ILE A 8 -15.14 9.94 -1.94
N ARG A 9 -15.43 8.65 -2.09
CA ARG A 9 -16.81 8.12 -2.14
C ARG A 9 -17.58 8.36 -0.86
N PHE A 10 -16.93 8.28 0.30
CA PHE A 10 -17.59 8.52 1.58
C PHE A 10 -18.23 9.92 1.72
N LEU A 11 -17.77 10.90 0.94
CA LEU A 11 -18.30 12.27 0.95
C LEU A 11 -19.46 12.49 -0.03
N TYR A 12 -19.72 11.53 -0.92
CA TYR A 12 -20.79 11.60 -1.92
C TYR A 12 -21.75 10.41 -1.75
N PRO A 13 -23.00 10.64 -1.30
CA PRO A 13 -24.04 9.61 -1.36
C PRO A 13 -24.16 9.07 -2.80
N PRO A 14 -24.35 7.75 -3.03
CA PRO A 14 -24.95 6.78 -2.11
C PRO A 14 -24.07 5.56 -1.72
N ASP A 15 -22.75 5.58 -1.89
CA ASP A 15 -22.03 4.29 -2.10
C ASP A 15 -21.53 3.52 -0.86
N ASP A 16 -21.40 4.12 0.33
CA ASP A 16 -20.95 3.40 1.54
C ASP A 16 -22.03 3.25 2.63
N PHE A 17 -23.19 3.89 2.45
CA PHE A 17 -24.37 3.71 3.30
C PHE A 17 -25.38 2.83 2.56
N THR A 18 -24.97 1.60 2.29
CA THR A 18 -25.81 0.60 1.64
C THR A 18 -26.85 0.07 2.63
N GLY A 19 -27.84 0.90 2.93
CA GLY A 19 -28.94 0.56 3.81
C GLY A 19 -30.08 1.55 3.65
N SER A 20 -31.18 1.11 3.03
CA SER A 20 -32.45 1.80 3.15
C SER A 20 -33.29 1.12 4.23
N PHE A 21 -33.84 1.91 5.14
CA PHE A 21 -34.82 1.43 6.08
C PHE A 21 -36.21 1.55 5.46
N THR A 22 -36.99 0.48 5.51
CA THR A 22 -38.41 0.51 5.12
C THR A 22 -39.24 1.44 6.01
N ASN A 23 -38.75 1.73 7.21
CA ASN A 23 -39.34 2.70 8.13
C ASN A 23 -38.79 4.12 7.86
N GLU A 24 -39.65 5.01 7.39
CA GLU A 24 -39.32 6.40 7.05
C GLU A 24 -38.65 7.18 8.20
N LYS A 25 -39.08 6.96 9.45
CA LYS A 25 -38.46 7.62 10.62
C LYS A 25 -37.03 7.14 10.85
N MET A 26 -36.78 5.84 10.64
CA MET A 26 -35.42 5.30 10.73
C MET A 26 -34.55 5.79 9.58
N GLN A 27 -35.09 5.88 8.37
CA GLN A 27 -34.37 6.43 7.21
C GLN A 27 -33.99 7.90 7.44
N ALA A 28 -34.92 8.72 7.93
CA ALA A 28 -34.66 10.13 8.23
C ALA A 28 -33.59 10.30 9.32
N ARG A 29 -33.63 9.48 10.38
CA ARG A 29 -32.61 9.50 11.44
C ARG A 29 -31.23 9.07 10.90
N HIS A 30 -31.19 8.03 10.05
CA HIS A 30 -29.95 7.56 9.44
C HIS A 30 -29.30 8.64 8.56
N LYS A 31 -30.10 9.31 7.72
CA LYS A 31 -29.64 10.43 6.90
C LYS A 31 -29.12 11.60 7.74
N ALA A 32 -29.81 11.98 8.81
CA ALA A 32 -29.35 13.05 9.70
C ALA A 32 -28.00 12.72 10.36
N LEU A 33 -27.78 11.47 10.78
CA LEU A 33 -26.50 11.00 11.32
C LEU A 33 -25.40 11.01 10.26
N GLN A 34 -25.71 10.61 9.03
CA GLN A 34 -24.78 10.67 7.91
C GLN A 34 -24.37 12.12 7.61
N ASP A 35 -25.33 13.03 7.48
CA ASP A 35 -25.09 14.44 7.21
C ASP A 35 -24.24 15.09 8.32
N GLN A 36 -24.52 14.76 9.59
CA GLN A 36 -23.71 15.19 10.71
C GLN A 36 -22.27 14.68 10.61
N LYS A 37 -22.08 13.39 10.32
CA LYS A 37 -20.75 12.79 10.18
C LYS A 37 -19.96 13.40 9.02
N ILE A 38 -20.62 13.65 7.89
CA ILE A 38 -19.99 14.33 6.73
C ILE A 38 -19.56 15.74 7.15
N LYS A 39 -20.41 16.49 7.84
CA LYS A 39 -20.07 17.83 8.33
C LYS A 39 -18.87 17.80 9.27
N GLU A 40 -18.82 16.86 10.22
CA GLU A 40 -17.69 16.69 11.13
C GLU A 40 -16.38 16.38 10.40
N ILE A 41 -16.42 15.50 9.39
CA ILE A 41 -15.26 15.18 8.54
C ILE A 41 -14.78 16.42 7.79
N LEU A 42 -15.69 17.17 7.16
CA LEU A 42 -15.34 18.39 6.42
C LEU A 42 -14.71 19.44 7.34
N THR A 43 -15.26 19.64 8.55
CA THR A 43 -14.67 20.56 9.54
C THR A 43 -13.26 20.11 9.95
N GLN A 44 -13.06 18.81 10.21
CA GLN A 44 -11.73 18.29 10.56
C GLN A 44 -10.74 18.46 9.41
N LEU A 45 -11.16 18.21 8.16
CA LEU A 45 -10.34 18.41 6.96
C LEU A 45 -9.95 19.88 6.78
N GLU A 46 -10.88 20.82 6.99
CA GLU A 46 -10.59 22.25 6.92
C GLU A 46 -9.56 22.69 7.97
N SER A 47 -9.58 22.09 9.15
CA SER A 47 -8.62 22.39 10.23
C SER A 47 -7.27 21.67 10.12
N ALA A 48 -7.17 20.63 9.29
CA ALA A 48 -5.96 19.82 9.20
C ALA A 48 -4.81 20.65 8.59
N ALA A 49 -3.69 20.80 9.29
CA ALA A 49 -2.56 21.60 8.82
C ALA A 49 -1.62 20.81 7.91
N ASN A 50 -1.57 19.47 8.06
CA ASN A 50 -0.72 18.61 7.26
C ASN A 50 -1.54 17.52 6.53
N PRO A 51 -1.08 17.06 5.36
CA PRO A 51 -1.84 16.16 4.50
C PRO A 51 -1.96 14.73 5.09
N LEU A 52 -1.00 14.29 5.91
CA LEU A 52 -1.09 13.01 6.63
C LEU A 52 -2.26 13.00 7.63
N GLN A 53 -2.45 14.10 8.36
CA GLN A 53 -3.55 14.30 9.29
C GLN A 53 -4.87 14.34 8.53
N ALA A 54 -4.95 15.12 7.46
CA ALA A 54 -6.14 15.22 6.62
C ALA A 54 -6.54 13.85 6.06
N MET A 55 -5.59 13.08 5.53
CA MET A 55 -5.82 11.72 5.04
C MET A 55 -6.42 10.81 6.13
N ARG A 56 -5.90 10.89 7.36
CA ARG A 56 -6.34 10.03 8.49
C ARG A 56 -7.74 10.34 9.01
N VAL A 57 -8.30 11.52 8.70
CA VAL A 57 -9.71 11.84 9.00
C VAL A 57 -10.65 10.99 8.14
N LEU A 58 -10.22 10.62 6.93
CA LEU A 58 -11.02 9.86 5.99
C LEU A 58 -11.06 8.37 6.34
N ASN A 59 -12.07 7.67 5.78
CA ASN A 59 -12.14 6.23 5.82
C ASN A 59 -10.84 5.62 5.21
N PRO A 60 -10.22 4.61 5.84
CA PRO A 60 -9.03 3.95 5.30
C PRO A 60 -9.15 3.54 3.83
N ARG A 61 -10.34 3.17 3.34
CA ARG A 61 -10.58 2.82 1.93
C ARG A 61 -10.28 3.96 0.96
N GLU A 62 -10.36 5.20 1.41
CA GLU A 62 -10.19 6.42 0.61
C GLU A 62 -8.75 6.94 0.60
N HIS A 63 -7.86 6.42 1.46
CA HIS A 63 -6.53 7.01 1.68
C HIS A 63 -5.66 7.02 0.41
N ILE A 64 -5.73 5.97 -0.42
CA ILE A 64 -4.99 5.94 -1.70
C ILE A 64 -5.53 7.03 -2.64
N GLN A 65 -6.86 7.15 -2.77
CA GLN A 65 -7.45 8.17 -3.63
C GLN A 65 -7.12 9.59 -3.14
N PHE A 66 -7.17 9.81 -1.82
CA PHE A 66 -6.79 11.10 -1.22
C PHE A 66 -5.32 11.44 -1.47
N LEU A 67 -4.42 10.47 -1.32
CA LEU A 67 -3.00 10.64 -1.63
C LEU A 67 -2.82 11.03 -3.11
N LEU A 68 -3.44 10.30 -4.04
CA LEU A 68 -3.35 10.57 -5.48
C LEU A 68 -3.85 11.98 -5.83
N ASN A 69 -4.96 12.40 -5.26
CA ASN A 69 -5.53 13.73 -5.51
C ASN A 69 -4.66 14.90 -5.03
N ASN A 70 -3.82 14.66 -4.01
CA ASN A 70 -3.09 15.70 -3.29
C ASN A 70 -1.57 15.46 -3.31
N ILE A 71 -1.07 14.68 -4.28
CA ILE A 71 0.31 14.19 -4.30
C ILE A 71 1.34 15.33 -4.22
N GLU A 72 1.09 16.42 -4.93
CA GLU A 72 1.97 17.60 -4.92
C GLU A 72 2.03 18.26 -3.53
N THR A 73 0.94 18.26 -2.78
CA THR A 73 0.94 18.77 -1.41
C THR A 73 1.74 17.87 -0.47
N PHE A 74 1.67 16.54 -0.65
CA PHE A 74 2.52 15.60 0.10
C PHE A 74 4.00 15.80 -0.22
N LYS A 75 4.37 16.04 -1.48
CA LYS A 75 5.74 16.36 -1.90
C LYS A 75 6.24 17.67 -1.30
N GLN A 76 5.44 18.74 -1.41
CA GLN A 76 5.78 20.06 -0.87
C GLN A 76 6.00 20.02 0.64
N GLN A 77 5.20 19.23 1.36
CA GLN A 77 5.34 19.03 2.81
C GLN A 77 6.29 17.88 3.20
N GLN A 78 7.03 17.31 2.23
CA GLN A 78 8.07 16.30 2.46
C GLN A 78 7.57 15.08 3.27
N CYS A 79 6.37 14.60 2.96
CA CYS A 79 5.76 13.47 3.66
C CYS A 79 5.15 12.42 2.72
N LEU A 80 5.45 12.51 1.42
CA LEU A 80 4.96 11.57 0.41
C LEU A 80 5.50 10.15 0.67
N GLU A 81 6.82 10.02 0.84
CA GLU A 81 7.52 8.75 0.95
C GLU A 81 6.99 7.94 2.15
N LYS A 82 6.88 8.61 3.29
CA LYS A 82 6.29 8.05 4.51
C LYS A 82 4.83 7.64 4.32
N ALA A 83 4.04 8.44 3.61
CA ALA A 83 2.63 8.13 3.34
C ALA A 83 2.49 6.90 2.42
N VAL A 84 3.27 6.86 1.34
CA VAL A 84 3.29 5.75 0.37
C VAL A 84 3.71 4.46 1.06
N LEU A 85 4.80 4.48 1.84
CA LEU A 85 5.30 3.29 2.52
C LEU A 85 4.30 2.78 3.58
N TRP A 86 3.69 3.68 4.35
CA TRP A 86 2.65 3.33 5.32
C TRP A 86 1.43 2.68 4.63
N LEU A 87 0.96 3.26 3.52
CA LEU A 87 -0.17 2.71 2.76
C LEU A 87 0.19 1.38 2.12
N TYR A 88 1.39 1.25 1.56
CA TYR A 88 1.88 0.03 0.95
C TYR A 88 1.79 -1.13 1.94
N TYR A 89 2.30 -0.97 3.16
CA TYR A 89 2.24 -2.05 4.16
C TYR A 89 0.85 -2.37 4.68
N GLN A 90 -0.08 -1.42 4.67
CA GLN A 90 -1.44 -1.67 5.12
C GLN A 90 -2.33 -2.30 4.05
N LYS A 91 -2.07 -2.01 2.77
CA LYS A 91 -3.01 -2.29 1.67
C LYS A 91 -2.47 -3.23 0.62
N ASN A 92 -1.16 -3.39 0.51
CA ASN A 92 -0.55 -4.38 -0.37
C ASN A 92 -0.67 -5.78 0.25
N THR A 93 -1.84 -6.40 0.09
CA THR A 93 -2.07 -7.78 0.50
C THR A 93 -2.11 -8.69 -0.73
N PRO A 94 -1.80 -9.99 -0.59
CA PRO A 94 -1.79 -10.93 -1.73
C PRO A 94 -3.15 -11.09 -2.42
N PHE A 95 -4.25 -10.61 -1.81
CA PHE A 95 -5.62 -10.73 -2.31
C PHE A 95 -6.35 -9.39 -2.46
N ALA A 96 -5.71 -8.26 -2.14
CA ALA A 96 -6.38 -6.96 -2.13
C ALA A 96 -6.60 -6.39 -3.53
N ALA A 97 -7.80 -5.84 -3.75
CA ALA A 97 -8.14 -4.99 -4.89
C ALA A 97 -7.69 -3.52 -4.73
N ALA A 98 -6.93 -3.17 -3.69
CA ALA A 98 -6.54 -1.79 -3.40
C ALA A 98 -5.04 -1.58 -3.60
N GLY A 99 -4.73 -1.04 -4.78
CA GLY A 99 -3.39 -0.86 -5.31
C GLY A 99 -3.07 -2.00 -6.27
N ASP A 100 -3.58 -1.92 -7.50
CA ASP A 100 -3.04 -2.75 -8.56
C ASP A 100 -1.53 -2.47 -8.69
N PHE A 101 -0.78 -3.41 -9.25
CA PHE A 101 0.67 -3.25 -9.42
C PHE A 101 1.04 -1.89 -10.04
N ASN A 102 0.20 -1.38 -10.95
CA ASN A 102 0.37 -0.09 -11.61
C ASN A 102 0.21 1.11 -10.66
N THR A 103 -0.74 1.07 -9.73
CA THR A 103 -0.94 2.12 -8.74
C THR A 103 0.27 2.21 -7.81
N TRP A 104 0.77 1.07 -7.31
CA TRP A 104 1.96 1.07 -6.47
C TRP A 104 3.21 1.48 -7.25
N LYS A 105 3.36 1.01 -8.49
CA LYS A 105 4.42 1.46 -9.40
C LYS A 105 4.37 2.98 -9.58
N PHE A 106 3.19 3.54 -9.86
CA PHE A 106 3.02 4.99 -10.01
C PHE A 106 3.42 5.71 -8.73
N LEU A 107 2.85 5.35 -7.59
CA LEU A 107 3.14 6.01 -6.31
C LEU A 107 4.61 5.94 -5.91
N LEU A 108 5.27 4.80 -6.12
CA LEU A 108 6.70 4.64 -5.84
C LEU A 108 7.58 5.44 -6.81
N ASN A 109 7.18 5.60 -8.06
CA ASN A 109 7.88 6.44 -9.04
C ASN A 109 7.73 7.95 -8.75
N GLU A 110 6.68 8.34 -8.04
CA GLU A 110 6.47 9.74 -7.65
C GLU A 110 7.25 10.13 -6.38
N CYS A 111 7.77 9.15 -5.64
CA CYS A 111 8.62 9.36 -4.47
C CYS A 111 10.03 9.81 -4.88
N ASP A 112 10.67 10.60 -4.03
CA ASP A 112 12.12 10.78 -4.06
C ASP A 112 12.80 9.51 -3.54
N ALA A 113 13.69 8.92 -4.36
CA ALA A 113 14.32 7.63 -4.05
C ALA A 113 15.23 7.70 -2.82
N ASP A 114 15.95 8.80 -2.62
CA ASP A 114 16.86 8.96 -1.48
C ASP A 114 16.08 9.14 -0.18
N ARG A 115 14.99 9.92 -0.21
CA ARG A 115 14.08 10.06 0.94
C ARG A 115 13.37 8.76 1.27
N LEU A 116 12.91 8.03 0.25
CA LEU A 116 12.23 6.76 0.47
C LEU A 116 13.18 5.72 1.07
N TYR A 117 14.44 5.71 0.64
CA TYR A 117 15.47 4.87 1.26
C TYR A 117 15.73 5.23 2.73
N GLN A 118 15.72 6.52 3.08
CA GLN A 118 15.91 7.01 4.45
C GLN A 118 14.78 6.62 5.40
N GLU A 119 13.58 6.30 4.89
CA GLU A 119 12.48 5.76 5.71
C GLU A 119 12.74 4.31 6.15
N GLY A 120 13.78 3.65 5.62
CA GLY A 120 14.16 2.29 5.97
C GLY A 120 15.46 2.14 6.73
N SER A 121 15.90 0.89 6.83
CA SER A 121 17.17 0.48 7.43
C SER A 121 18.29 0.51 6.38
N PRO A 122 19.55 0.77 6.78
CA PRO A 122 20.69 0.62 5.89
C PRO A 122 20.75 -0.78 5.28
N PHE A 123 20.87 -0.88 3.96
CA PHE A 123 21.00 -2.17 3.28
C PHE A 123 22.42 -2.73 3.51
N PRO A 124 22.57 -3.88 4.19
CA PRO A 124 23.88 -4.34 4.67
C PRO A 124 24.65 -5.18 3.64
N PHE A 125 24.14 -5.33 2.42
CA PHE A 125 24.72 -6.20 1.40
C PHE A 125 25.19 -5.40 0.18
N GLU A 126 26.36 -5.76 -0.35
CA GLU A 126 26.77 -5.29 -1.68
C GLU A 126 25.97 -6.01 -2.78
N LYS A 127 25.76 -7.32 -2.60
CA LYS A 127 24.97 -8.19 -3.47
C LYS A 127 24.35 -9.33 -2.65
N VAL A 128 23.09 -9.67 -2.91
CA VAL A 128 22.38 -10.74 -2.20
C VAL A 128 21.26 -11.35 -3.06
N THR A 129 20.92 -12.61 -2.80
CA THR A 129 19.70 -13.21 -3.35
C THR A 129 18.47 -12.73 -2.57
N ALA A 130 17.52 -12.10 -3.25
CA ALA A 130 16.21 -11.79 -2.72
C ALA A 130 15.19 -12.87 -3.14
N TYR A 131 14.22 -13.12 -2.28
CA TYR A 131 13.21 -14.16 -2.40
C TYR A 131 11.80 -13.59 -2.33
N ARG A 132 10.86 -14.21 -3.03
CA ARG A 132 9.43 -13.86 -2.99
C ARG A 132 8.60 -15.13 -2.98
N GLY A 133 7.80 -15.30 -1.94
CA GLY A 133 6.72 -16.28 -1.94
C GLY A 133 5.53 -15.75 -2.74
N SER A 134 5.02 -16.54 -3.68
CA SER A 134 3.83 -16.22 -4.46
C SER A 134 2.82 -17.38 -4.42
N ALA A 135 1.69 -17.16 -3.74
CA ALA A 135 0.60 -18.13 -3.65
C ALA A 135 -0.12 -18.33 -4.99
N THR A 136 -0.13 -17.28 -5.84
CA THR A 136 -0.80 -17.28 -7.16
C THR A 136 0.16 -17.58 -8.32
N GLY A 137 1.41 -17.93 -8.05
CA GLY A 137 2.43 -18.20 -9.08
C GLY A 137 2.94 -16.95 -9.82
N ILE A 138 2.50 -15.75 -9.44
CA ILE A 138 3.00 -14.48 -10.01
C ILE A 138 4.49 -14.33 -9.64
N ARG A 139 5.34 -14.41 -10.66
CA ARG A 139 6.80 -14.39 -10.54
C ARG A 139 7.38 -13.05 -10.12
N LYS A 140 6.79 -11.95 -10.58
CA LYS A 140 7.34 -10.59 -10.46
C LYS A 140 6.53 -9.75 -9.48
N GLY A 141 7.17 -8.73 -8.93
CA GLY A 141 6.50 -7.72 -8.12
C GLY A 141 7.50 -6.90 -7.30
N LEU A 142 6.98 -5.95 -6.53
CA LEU A 142 7.77 -4.93 -5.86
C LEU A 142 8.41 -5.42 -4.55
N SER A 143 7.66 -6.18 -3.74
CA SER A 143 8.12 -6.70 -2.44
C SER A 143 8.81 -8.05 -2.56
N TRP A 144 9.99 -8.15 -1.94
CA TRP A 144 10.84 -9.33 -1.80
C TRP A 144 11.45 -9.35 -0.39
N THR A 145 12.10 -10.44 -0.01
CA THR A 145 12.83 -10.56 1.26
C THR A 145 14.21 -11.17 1.06
N VAL A 146 15.20 -10.73 1.83
CA VAL A 146 16.55 -11.35 1.83
C VAL A 146 16.61 -12.61 2.72
N SER A 147 15.53 -12.94 3.44
CA SER A 147 15.42 -14.18 4.21
C SER A 147 14.63 -15.23 3.44
N ARG A 148 15.31 -16.32 3.09
CA ARG A 148 14.68 -17.48 2.47
C ARG A 148 13.62 -18.11 3.37
N GLU A 149 13.84 -18.13 4.68
CA GLU A 149 12.89 -18.64 5.67
C GLU A 149 11.61 -17.80 5.72
N LYS A 150 11.73 -16.46 5.69
CA LYS A 150 10.56 -15.57 5.64
C LYS A 150 9.77 -15.75 4.35
N ALA A 151 10.44 -15.96 3.21
CA ALA A 151 9.76 -16.24 1.95
C ALA A 151 8.96 -17.57 1.99
N ALA A 152 9.52 -18.60 2.61
CA ALA A 152 8.83 -19.87 2.84
C ALA A 152 7.63 -19.73 3.78
N TRP A 153 7.78 -18.98 4.88
CA TRP A 153 6.69 -18.70 5.82
C TRP A 153 5.52 -17.95 5.17
N ILE A 154 5.81 -16.99 4.29
CA ILE A 154 4.76 -16.28 3.53
C ILE A 154 3.97 -17.28 2.68
N LEU A 155 4.63 -18.26 2.05
CA LEU A 155 3.91 -19.30 1.31
C LEU A 155 3.05 -20.15 2.24
N ASP A 156 3.61 -20.71 3.31
CA ASP A 156 2.87 -21.58 4.24
C ASP A 156 1.64 -20.89 4.83
N ARG A 157 1.72 -19.58 5.08
CA ARG A 157 0.59 -18.78 5.59
C ARG A 157 -0.55 -18.60 4.59
N TRP A 158 -0.25 -18.53 3.29
CA TRP A 158 -1.22 -18.16 2.25
C TRP A 158 -1.52 -19.29 1.25
N GLU A 159 -0.87 -20.43 1.39
CA GLU A 159 -1.11 -21.62 0.59
C GLU A 159 -2.47 -22.21 0.97
N ASP A 160 -3.45 -22.02 0.09
CA ASP A 160 -4.58 -22.94 0.04
C ASP A 160 -4.09 -24.25 -0.59
N LYS A 161 -3.89 -25.26 0.26
CA LYS A 161 -3.34 -26.57 -0.12
C LYS A 161 -4.20 -27.29 -1.17
N GLU A 162 -5.47 -26.89 -1.33
CA GLU A 162 -6.39 -27.47 -2.32
C GLU A 162 -6.27 -26.83 -3.71
N LEU A 163 -5.69 -25.63 -3.84
CA LEU A 163 -5.61 -24.87 -5.11
C LEU A 163 -4.27 -24.99 -5.83
N GLY A 164 -3.34 -25.79 -5.32
CA GLY A 164 -2.08 -26.10 -5.99
C GLY A 164 -1.00 -25.04 -5.81
N GLY A 165 -0.32 -25.10 -4.68
CA GLY A 165 1.12 -24.85 -4.53
C GLY A 165 1.60 -23.40 -4.66
N GLY A 166 2.09 -22.85 -3.55
CA GLY A 166 2.89 -21.62 -3.57
C GLY A 166 4.26 -21.83 -4.24
N THR A 167 4.73 -20.89 -5.07
CA THR A 167 6.10 -20.93 -5.64
C THR A 167 6.98 -19.88 -4.99
N VAL A 168 8.19 -20.26 -4.56
CA VAL A 168 9.22 -19.29 -4.19
C VAL A 168 10.03 -18.93 -5.44
N PHE A 169 10.19 -17.64 -5.63
CA PHE A 169 11.01 -17.06 -6.66
C PHE A 169 12.25 -16.42 -6.04
N ALA A 170 13.33 -16.38 -6.80
CA ALA A 170 14.59 -15.77 -6.39
C ALA A 170 15.17 -14.89 -7.52
N LEU A 171 15.83 -13.80 -7.13
CA LEU A 171 16.64 -12.97 -8.02
C LEU A 171 17.82 -12.36 -7.25
N GLU A 172 18.90 -12.06 -7.96
CA GLU A 172 20.07 -11.39 -7.39
C GLU A 172 19.86 -9.87 -7.43
N ILE A 173 20.05 -9.20 -6.31
CA ILE A 173 19.98 -7.73 -6.19
C ILE A 173 21.25 -7.14 -5.62
N THR A 174 21.44 -5.86 -5.91
CA THR A 174 22.41 -4.95 -5.33
C THR A 174 21.71 -3.76 -4.69
N ARG A 175 22.46 -2.88 -4.02
CA ARG A 175 21.93 -1.63 -3.49
C ARG A 175 21.27 -0.74 -4.55
N ALA A 176 21.75 -0.79 -5.80
CA ALA A 176 21.21 0.03 -6.89
C ALA A 176 19.82 -0.41 -7.34
N ASP A 177 19.39 -1.62 -6.98
CA ASP A 177 18.13 -2.22 -7.45
C ASP A 177 16.93 -1.94 -6.53
N ILE A 178 17.17 -1.33 -5.36
CA ILE A 178 16.18 -1.19 -4.30
C ILE A 178 15.80 0.27 -4.02
N LEU A 179 14.51 0.47 -3.73
CA LEU A 179 13.98 1.73 -3.20
C LEU A 179 14.19 1.81 -1.68
N VAL A 180 13.83 0.76 -0.96
CA VAL A 180 13.91 0.74 0.50
C VAL A 180 14.13 -0.68 1.00
N TYR A 181 14.93 -0.80 2.07
CA TYR A 181 15.10 -2.01 2.84
C TYR A 181 14.52 -1.80 4.24
N ILE A 182 13.59 -2.65 4.65
CA ILE A 182 13.00 -2.63 5.99
C ILE A 182 13.45 -3.87 6.74
N GLU A 183 14.18 -3.63 7.83
CA GLU A 183 14.60 -4.66 8.77
C GLU A 183 14.00 -4.39 10.15
N ASP A 184 13.17 -5.33 10.59
CA ASP A 184 12.69 -5.44 11.97
C ASP A 184 12.67 -6.94 12.38
N GLU A 185 12.33 -7.25 13.62
CA GLU A 185 12.29 -8.64 14.11
C GLU A 185 11.45 -9.57 13.20
N MET A 186 10.40 -9.02 12.58
CA MET A 186 9.45 -9.74 11.74
C MET A 186 9.76 -9.64 10.24
N LYS A 187 10.52 -8.63 9.79
CA LYS A 187 10.72 -8.31 8.37
C LYS A 187 12.18 -8.14 7.98
N GLN A 188 12.51 -8.64 6.80
CA GLN A 188 13.77 -8.35 6.10
C GLN A 188 13.40 -8.10 4.65
N GLU A 189 12.59 -7.07 4.45
CA GLU A 189 11.89 -6.80 3.21
C GLU A 189 12.66 -5.78 2.36
N VAL A 190 12.76 -6.05 1.07
CA VAL A 190 13.25 -5.10 0.08
C VAL A 190 12.09 -4.75 -0.86
N ILE A 191 11.89 -3.46 -1.07
CA ILE A 191 11.04 -2.96 -2.16
C ILE A 191 11.98 -2.60 -3.31
N LEU A 192 11.82 -3.27 -4.45
CA LEU A 192 12.63 -3.03 -5.63
C LEU A 192 12.21 -1.74 -6.35
N LEU A 193 13.14 -1.17 -7.11
CA LEU A 193 12.80 -0.20 -8.15
C LEU A 193 11.76 -0.81 -9.10
N PRO A 194 10.71 -0.08 -9.51
CA PRO A 194 9.66 -0.64 -10.36
C PRO A 194 10.18 -1.19 -11.69
N GLU A 195 11.18 -0.55 -12.30
CA GLU A 195 11.82 -1.03 -13.53
C GLU A 195 12.54 -2.37 -13.33
N VAL A 196 13.20 -2.56 -12.18
CA VAL A 196 13.85 -3.84 -11.83
C VAL A 196 12.79 -4.90 -11.56
N ALA A 197 11.75 -4.58 -10.81
CA ALA A 197 10.63 -5.48 -10.55
C ALA A 197 9.97 -5.99 -11.85
N GLU A 198 9.96 -5.18 -12.91
CA GLU A 198 9.40 -5.53 -14.21
C GLU A 198 10.37 -6.29 -15.11
N THR A 199 11.66 -5.98 -15.09
CA THR A 199 12.62 -6.48 -16.08
C THR A 199 13.53 -7.59 -15.56
N ALA A 200 13.69 -7.73 -14.24
CA ALA A 200 14.61 -8.69 -13.64
C ALA A 200 14.33 -10.13 -14.10
N GLN A 201 15.42 -10.86 -14.30
CA GLN A 201 15.38 -12.29 -14.56
C GLN A 201 15.19 -13.04 -13.24
N VAL A 202 13.97 -13.55 -13.06
CA VAL A 202 13.58 -14.28 -11.86
C VAL A 202 13.55 -15.78 -12.14
N ARG A 203 14.13 -16.56 -11.24
CA ARG A 203 14.12 -18.03 -11.26
C ARG A 203 13.19 -18.58 -10.17
N ALA A 204 12.47 -19.66 -10.48
CA ALA A 204 11.77 -20.44 -9.46
C ALA A 204 12.78 -21.30 -8.69
N ILE A 205 12.60 -21.47 -7.39
CA ILE A 205 13.38 -22.41 -6.59
C ILE A 205 12.48 -23.59 -6.19
N THR A 206 12.93 -24.81 -6.47
CA THR A 206 12.18 -26.05 -6.26
C THR A 206 12.54 -26.78 -4.97
N SER A 207 13.62 -26.38 -4.31
CA SER A 207 13.96 -26.81 -2.96
C SER A 207 14.03 -25.59 -2.06
N LEU A 208 13.41 -25.71 -0.88
CA LEU A 208 13.61 -24.84 0.28
C LEU A 208 14.54 -25.58 1.25
#